data_AF-A0A956H7K0-F1
#
_entry.id   AF-A0A956H7K0-F1
#
_cell.length_a   1.000
_cell.length_b   1.000
_cell.length_c   1.000
_cell.angle_alpha   90.00
_cell.angle_beta   90.00
_cell.angle_gamma   90.00
#
_symmetry.space_group_name_H-M   'P 1'
#
loop_
_entity.id
_entity.type
_entity.pdbx_description
1 polymer ?
#
loop_
_entity_poly.entity_id
_entity_poly.type
_entity_poly.pdbx_seq_one_letter_code
_entity_poly.pdbx_strand_id
1 'polypeptide(L)' 'GFVGFRVRHHGELARIELPVADLARGIERRVELIAACKRAGYLFVTLDLAGFRSGSLNVLNLPSHTRGSGS' A
#
# COMPACT_ATOMS: atom_id res chain seq x y z
N GLY A 1 -4.09 -0.48 17.52
CA GLY A 1 -3.51 -1.27 16.41
C GLY A 1 -4.12 -0.83 15.08
N PHE A 2 -3.71 -1.42 13.96
CA PHE A 2 -4.38 -1.27 12.67
C PHE A 2 -5.21 -2.54 12.39
N VAL A 3 -6.36 -2.40 11.74
CA VAL A 3 -7.24 -3.53 11.36
C VAL A 3 -7.29 -3.62 9.85
N GLY A 4 -7.23 -4.84 9.30
CA GLY A 4 -7.26 -5.03 7.86
C GLY A 4 -6.05 -4.42 7.15
N PHE A 5 -4.86 -4.58 7.71
CA PHE A 5 -3.60 -4.18 7.07
C PHE A 5 -2.86 -5.40 6.51
N ARG A 6 -1.89 -5.14 5.62
CA ARG A 6 -0.98 -6.16 5.12
C ARG A 6 0.45 -5.65 5.16
N VAL A 7 1.39 -6.54 5.44
CA VAL A 7 2.82 -6.30 5.21
C VAL A 7 3.25 -7.22 4.07
N ARG A 8 3.68 -6.64 2.95
CA ARG A 8 4.25 -7.39 1.83
C ARG A 8 5.76 -7.43 1.95
N HIS A 9 6.30 -8.64 1.78
CA HIS A 9 7.72 -8.91 1.76
C HIS A 9 8.26 -8.79 0.34
N HIS A 10 9.32 -8.01 0.17
CA HIS A 10 10.10 -7.89 -1.05
C HIS A 10 11.59 -7.89 -0.70
N GLY A 11 12.15 -9.08 -0.42
CA GLY A 11 13.53 -9.21 0.06
C GLY A 11 13.72 -8.45 1.37
N GLU A 12 14.59 -7.45 1.38
CA GLU A 12 14.88 -6.64 2.57
C GLU A 12 13.84 -5.54 2.84
N LEU A 13 12.85 -5.39 1.95
CA LEU A 13 11.83 -4.35 2.03
C LEU A 13 10.51 -4.88 2.58
N ALA A 14 9.99 -4.22 3.62
CA ALA A 14 8.61 -4.33 4.08
C ALA A 14 7.77 -3.20 3.49
N ARG A 15 6.75 -3.54 2.70
CA ARG A 15 5.74 -2.59 2.24
C ARG A 15 4.46 -2.77 3.05
N ILE A 16 4.10 -1.75 3.82
CA ILE A 16 2.91 -1.71 4.65
C ILE A 16 1.75 -1.18 3.80
N GLU A 17 0.65 -1.92 3.77
CA GLU A 17 -0.63 -1.50 3.18
C GLU A 17 -1.63 -1.30 4.33
N LEU A 18 -2.09 -0.07 4.54
CA LEU A 18 -3.12 0.27 5.53
C LEU A 18 -4.42 0.67 4.82
N PRO A 19 -5.60 0.48 5.42
CA PRO A 19 -6.81 1.13 4.94
C PRO A 19 -6.57 2.62 4.69
N VAL A 20 -7.17 3.19 3.63
CA VAL A 20 -6.94 4.61 3.26
C VAL A 20 -7.24 5.55 4.43
N ALA A 21 -8.30 5.27 5.18
CA ALA A 21 -8.69 6.01 6.38
C ALA A 21 -7.63 6.00 7.50
N ASP A 22 -6.71 5.04 7.46
CA ASP A 22 -5.66 4.85 8.47
C ASP A 22 -4.29 5.40 8.02
N LEU A 23 -4.14 5.88 6.78
CA LEU A 23 -2.84 6.35 6.26
C LEU A 23 -2.27 7.50 7.09
N ALA A 24 -3.07 8.50 7.43
CA ALA A 24 -2.63 9.63 8.27
C ALA A 24 -2.10 9.14 9.63
N ARG A 25 -2.86 8.26 10.29
CA ARG A 25 -2.44 7.64 11.56
C ARG A 25 -1.19 6.78 11.42
N GLY A 26 -1.00 6.14 10.26
CA GLY A 26 0.23 5.43 9.89
C GLY A 26 1.45 6.36 9.84
N ILE A 27 1.30 7.54 9.23
CA ILE A 27 2.37 8.55 9.11
C ILE A 27 2.71 9.15 10.49
N GLU A 28 1.70 9.46 11.31
CA GLU A 28 1.88 9.92 12.68
C GLU A 28 2.68 8.91 13.50
N ARG A 29 2.37 7.61 13.35
CA ARG A 29 3.02 6.51 14.06
C ARG A 29 4.20 5.88 13.30
N ARG A 30 4.78 6.59 12.32
CA ARG A 30 5.85 6.06 11.44
C ARG A 30 7.04 5.49 12.21
N VAL A 31 7.41 6.10 13.33
CA VAL A 31 8.57 5.65 14.15
C VAL A 31 8.32 4.26 14.71
N GLU A 32 7.11 4.02 15.22
CA GLU A 32 6.73 2.71 15.78
C GLU A 32 6.65 1.63 14.69
N LEU A 33 6.09 1.99 13.52
CA LEU A 33 6.01 1.09 12.36
C LEU A 33 7.40 0.69 11.86
N ILE A 34 8.30 1.67 11.69
CA ILE A 34 9.68 1.42 11.28
C ILE A 34 10.38 0.52 12.28
N ALA A 35 10.25 0.81 13.59
CA ALA A 35 10.90 0.02 14.62
C ALA A 35 10.37 -1.43 14.65
N ALA A 36 9.07 -1.63 14.47
CA ALA A 36 8.47 -2.96 14.39
C ALA A 36 8.99 -3.75 13.18
N CYS A 37 9.04 -3.15 11.99
CA CYS A 37 9.55 -3.82 10.79
C CYS A 37 11.07 -4.10 10.87
N LYS A 38 11.86 -3.17 11.42
CA LYS A 38 13.30 -3.41 11.63
C LYS A 38 13.57 -4.56 12.60
N ARG A 39 12.80 -4.66 13.69
CA ARG A 39 12.87 -5.82 14.61
C ARG A 39 12.49 -7.14 13.94
N ALA A 40 11.65 -7.09 12.90
CA ALA A 40 11.28 -8.24 12.11
C ALA A 40 12.31 -8.60 11.00
N GLY A 41 13.42 -7.86 10.90
CA GLY A 41 14.53 -8.16 9.98
C GLY A 41 14.52 -7.39 8.66
N TYR A 42 13.65 -6.39 8.49
CA TYR A 42 13.62 -5.59 7.27
C TYR A 42 14.59 -4.40 7.34
N LEU A 43 15.34 -4.17 6.25
CA LEU A 43 16.21 -3.02 6.10
C LEU A 43 15.43 -1.75 5.74
N PHE A 44 14.44 -1.91 4.85
CA PHE A 44 13.62 -0.82 4.33
C PHE A 44 12.15 -1.00 4.68
N VAL A 45 11.48 0.11 4.99
CA VAL A 45 10.08 0.14 5.37
C VAL A 45 9.38 1.21 4.54
N THR A 46 8.34 0.83 3.80
CA THR A 46 7.54 1.75 3.00
C THR A 46 6.07 1.66 3.39
N LEU A 47 5.34 2.76 3.20
CA LEU A 47 3.89 2.81 3.29
C LEU A 47 3.34 2.95 1.87
N ASP A 48 2.45 2.06 1.47
CA ASP A 48 1.78 2.13 0.18
C ASP A 48 0.71 3.23 0.21
N LEU A 49 0.93 4.29 -0.56
CA LEU A 49 0.01 5.43 -0.65
C LEU A 49 -1.30 5.09 -1.34
N ALA A 50 -1.36 4.01 -2.13
CA ALA A 50 -2.63 3.51 -2.67
C ALA A 50 -3.52 2.89 -1.59
N GLY A 51 -2.94 2.58 -0.42
CA GLY A 51 -3.62 1.92 0.68
C GLY A 51 -4.00 0.46 0.40
N PHE A 52 -4.49 -0.19 1.43
CA PHE A 52 -5.03 -1.53 1.39
C PHE A 52 -6.41 -1.52 0.72
N ARG A 53 -6.54 -2.24 -0.39
CA ARG A 53 -7.84 -2.52 -1.01
C ARG A 53 -8.22 -3.96 -0.70
N SER A 54 -9.36 -4.14 -0.05
CA SER A 54 -9.99 -5.47 0.04
C SER A 54 -10.32 -5.90 -1.38
N GLY A 55 -9.70 -6.96 -1.87
CA GLY A 55 -10.00 -7.49 -3.20
C GLY A 55 -11.40 -8.10 -3.22
N SER A 56 -12.42 -7.27 -3.45
CA SER A 56 -13.69 -7.64 -4.10
C SER A 56 -14.51 -6.38 -4.39
N LEU A 57 -14.19 -5.71 -5.50
CA LEU A 57 -15.13 -5.40 -6.60
C LEU A 57 -14.37 -4.63 -7.67
N ASN A 58 -14.34 -5.25 -8.84
CA ASN A 58 -13.77 -4.77 -10.09
C ASN A 58 -14.21 -3.33 -10.41
N VAL A 59 -13.31 -2.36 -10.32
CA VAL A 59 -13.37 -1.13 -11.13
C VAL A 59 -11.98 -0.87 -11.69
N LEU A 60 -11.58 -1.68 -12.66
CA LEU A 60 -10.66 -1.22 -13.69
C LEU A 60 -11.48 -0.92 -14.96
N ASN A 61 -12.30 0.12 -14.91
CA ASN A 61 -12.81 0.74 -16.13
C ASN A 61 -11.84 1.87 -16.53
N LEU A 62 -10.66 1.47 -17.03
CA LEU A 62 -9.87 2.39 -17.82
C LEU A 62 -10.67 2.62 -19.12
N PRO A 63 -11.03 3.86 -19.49
CA PRO A 63 -11.63 4.10 -20.79
C PRO A 63 -10.64 3.61 -21.85
N SER A 64 -11.10 2.67 -22.69
CA SER A 64 -10.39 2.26 -23.89
C SER A 64 -10.11 3.51 -24.71
N HIS A 65 -8.85 3.91 -24.80
CA HIS A 65 -8.44 4.96 -25.72
C HIS A 65 -8.66 4.41 -27.12
N THR A 66 -9.79 4.77 -27.73
CA THR A 66 -10.10 4.46 -29.11
C THR A 66 -8.99 5.05 -29.96
N ARG A 67 -8.19 4.19 -30.62
CA ARG A 67 -7.30 4.64 -31.68
C ARG A 67 -8.17 5.26 -32.76
N GLY A 68 -8.14 6.58 -32.86
CA GLY A 68 -8.60 7.29 -34.04
C GLY A 68 -7.66 6.97 -35.19
N SER A 69 -8.06 6.05 -36.05
CA SER A 69 -7.65 6.05 -37.45
C SER A 69 -8.42 7.17 -38.15
N GLY A 70 -7.70 8.15 -38.67
CA GLY A 70 -8.26 9.20 -39.51
C GLY A 70 -7.19 9.71 -40.46
N SER A 71 -7.23 9.14 -41.66
CA SER A 71 -6.83 9.67 -42.98
C SER A 71 -5.47 10.35 -43.15
#